data_AF-A0A2A5XJV9-F1
#
_entry.id   AF-A0A2A5XJV9-F1
#
_cell.length_a   1.000
_cell.length_b   1.000
_cell.length_c   1.000
_cell.angle_alpha   90.00
_cell.angle_beta   90.00
_cell.angle_gamma   90.00
#
_symmetry.space_group_name_H-M   'P 1'
#
loop_
_entity.id
_entity.type
_entity.pdbx_description
1 polymer ?
#
loop_
_entity_poly.entity_id
_entity_poly.type
_entity_poly.pdbx_seq_one_letter_code
_entity_poly.pdbx_strand_id
1 'polypeptide(L)'
;MKKILFLFCLFNVLNTYAQDLPEIDDRLFFRFTQSQLDDIAAVNPSQIKYLNFYVNNSYYFVDAGIIPSQKLQDYEDVFEHLSLPSDYQLDESINEDNFNILMFNINFFENKSTAYLFGDSNRLLVLRSKKMINQMFNEQYY
;
A
#
# COMPACT_ATOMS: atom_id res chain seq x y z
N MET A 1 -35.12 29.90 -53.92
CA MET A 1 -34.45 28.58 -54.06
C MET A 1 -33.33 28.50 -53.04
N LYS A 2 -32.96 27.27 -52.69
CA LYS A 2 -32.44 26.85 -51.38
C LYS A 2 -31.11 27.49 -50.98
N LYS A 3 -31.04 27.87 -49.69
CA LYS A 3 -29.87 28.34 -48.96
C LYS A 3 -28.84 27.20 -48.88
N ILE A 4 -27.62 27.44 -49.33
CA ILE A 4 -26.49 26.54 -49.03
C ILE A 4 -25.85 27.07 -47.76
N LEU A 5 -26.28 26.50 -46.63
CA LEU A 5 -25.64 26.66 -45.34
C LEU A 5 -24.49 25.64 -45.30
N PHE A 6 -23.25 26.09 -45.40
CA PHE A 6 -22.09 25.21 -45.27
C PHE A 6 -21.96 24.82 -43.79
N LEU A 7 -22.31 23.58 -43.50
CA LEU A 7 -22.36 22.96 -42.18
C LEU A 7 -20.93 22.72 -41.67
N PHE A 8 -20.51 23.53 -40.70
CA PHE A 8 -19.25 23.43 -39.97
C PHE A 8 -19.46 22.51 -38.76
N CYS A 9 -19.54 21.19 -38.95
CA CYS A 9 -19.75 20.25 -37.83
C CYS A 9 -18.98 18.93 -38.02
N LEU A 10 -17.65 18.96 -38.00
CA LEU A 10 -16.83 17.76 -37.76
C LEU A 10 -15.59 18.11 -36.92
N PHE A 11 -15.81 18.70 -35.73
CA PHE A 11 -14.86 18.54 -34.64
C PHE A 11 -15.15 17.19 -33.98
N ASN A 12 -14.59 16.12 -34.53
CA ASN A 12 -14.43 14.87 -33.79
C ASN A 12 -13.41 15.15 -32.68
N VAL A 13 -13.89 15.57 -31.52
CA VAL A 13 -13.11 15.50 -30.29
C VAL A 13 -12.97 14.01 -29.98
N LEU A 14 -11.89 13.42 -30.50
CA LEU A 14 -11.37 12.17 -29.96
C LEU A 14 -10.95 12.49 -28.52
N ASN A 15 -11.86 12.32 -27.57
CA ASN A 15 -11.51 12.20 -26.16
C ASN A 15 -10.72 10.90 -26.03
N THR A 16 -9.41 10.96 -26.33
CA THR A 16 -8.48 9.98 -25.80
C THR A 16 -8.52 10.15 -24.29
N TYR A 17 -9.31 9.32 -23.61
CA TYR A 17 -9.14 9.10 -22.18
C TYR A 17 -7.75 8.49 -22.03
N ALA A 18 -6.72 9.32 -21.90
CA ALA A 18 -5.51 8.89 -21.23
C ALA A 18 -5.98 8.51 -19.83
N GLN A 19 -6.07 7.21 -19.56
CA GLN A 19 -6.26 6.78 -18.18
C GLN A 19 -5.00 7.21 -17.45
N ASP A 20 -5.12 8.22 -16.59
CA ASP A 20 -4.02 8.61 -15.72
C ASP A 20 -3.58 7.36 -14.97
N LEU A 21 -2.36 6.90 -15.27
CA LEU A 21 -1.78 5.78 -14.55
C LEU A 21 -1.67 6.18 -13.07
N PRO A 22 -2.06 5.31 -12.14
CA PRO A 22 -1.90 5.59 -10.73
C PRO A 22 -0.43 5.86 -10.43
N GLU A 23 -0.15 6.96 -9.74
CA GLU A 23 1.16 7.24 -9.18
C GLU A 23 1.60 6.07 -8.30
N ILE A 24 2.80 5.54 -8.52
CA ILE A 24 3.31 4.35 -7.83
C ILE A 24 3.89 4.79 -6.47
N ASP A 25 3.48 4.13 -5.39
CA ASP A 25 4.05 4.38 -4.06
C ASP A 25 5.49 3.85 -4.00
N ASP A 26 6.44 4.72 -3.65
CA ASP A 26 7.88 4.42 -3.67
C ASP A 26 8.25 3.20 -2.81
N ARG A 27 7.47 2.90 -1.77
CA ARG A 27 7.71 1.74 -0.91
C ARG A 27 7.61 0.41 -1.67
N LEU A 28 6.90 0.38 -2.81
CA LEU A 28 6.79 -0.81 -3.66
C LEU A 28 8.14 -1.20 -4.28
N PHE A 29 9.05 -0.24 -4.51
CA PHE A 29 10.37 -0.54 -5.07
C PHE A 29 11.24 -1.40 -4.16
N PHE A 30 10.83 -1.59 -2.90
CA PHE A 30 11.48 -2.52 -1.99
C PHE A 30 11.36 -3.99 -2.44
N ARG A 31 10.29 -4.37 -3.16
CA ARG A 31 10.07 -5.74 -3.66
C ARG A 31 9.93 -5.85 -5.17
N PHE A 32 9.74 -4.73 -5.86
CA PHE A 32 9.50 -4.70 -7.29
C PHE A 32 10.50 -3.79 -8.00
N THR A 33 10.90 -4.15 -9.21
CA THR A 33 11.62 -3.24 -10.09
C THR A 33 10.64 -2.31 -10.81
N GLN A 34 11.13 -1.18 -11.32
CA GLN A 34 10.33 -0.28 -12.15
C GLN A 34 9.65 -1.01 -13.31
N SER A 35 10.40 -1.84 -14.05
CA SER A 35 9.86 -2.61 -15.17
C SER A 35 8.71 -3.52 -14.74
N GLN A 36 8.80 -4.16 -13.56
CA GLN A 36 7.71 -5.01 -13.06
C GLN A 36 6.46 -4.20 -12.73
N LEU A 37 6.62 -3.02 -12.12
CA LEU A 37 5.49 -2.16 -11.79
C LEU A 37 4.87 -1.56 -13.05
N ASP A 38 5.67 -1.21 -14.05
CA ASP A 38 5.20 -0.73 -15.37
C ASP A 38 4.41 -1.82 -16.10
N ASP A 39 4.91 -3.06 -16.09
CA ASP A 39 4.22 -4.21 -16.69
C ASP A 39 2.87 -4.46 -15.99
N ILE A 40 2.82 -4.40 -14.66
CA ILE A 40 1.57 -4.51 -13.90
C ILE A 40 0.63 -3.36 -14.25
N ALA A 41 1.13 -2.12 -14.31
CA ALA A 41 0.33 -0.95 -14.63
C ALA A 41 -0.27 -1.02 -16.04
N ALA A 42 0.49 -1.53 -17.01
CA ALA A 42 0.03 -1.70 -18.39
C ALA A 42 -1.04 -2.78 -18.55
N VAL A 43 -0.99 -3.85 -17.75
CA VAL A 43 -1.92 -4.98 -17.83
C VAL A 43 -3.15 -4.78 -16.93
N ASN A 44 -2.95 -4.32 -15.70
CA ASN A 44 -4.00 -4.16 -14.70
C ASN A 44 -3.70 -2.95 -13.77
N PRO A 45 -4.06 -1.72 -14.19
CA PRO A 45 -3.87 -0.52 -13.37
C PRO A 45 -4.53 -0.60 -11.98
N SER A 46 -5.63 -1.35 -11.83
CA SER A 46 -6.30 -1.55 -10.54
C SER A 46 -5.44 -2.33 -9.55
N GLN A 47 -4.51 -3.16 -10.03
CA GLN A 47 -3.56 -3.85 -9.15
C GLN A 47 -2.55 -2.87 -8.54
N ILE A 48 -2.08 -1.87 -9.29
CA ILE A 48 -1.24 -0.80 -8.72
C ILE A 48 -2.02 -0.02 -7.66
N LYS A 49 -3.29 0.31 -7.93
CA LYS A 49 -4.16 0.95 -6.92
C LYS A 49 -4.25 0.11 -5.64
N TYR A 50 -4.44 -1.20 -5.77
CA TYR A 50 -4.50 -2.09 -4.62
C TYR A 50 -3.15 -2.17 -3.87
N LEU A 51 -2.02 -2.25 -4.58
CA LEU A 51 -0.69 -2.28 -3.97
C LEU A 51 -0.37 -0.99 -3.20
N ASN A 52 -0.64 0.16 -3.80
CA ASN A 52 -0.53 1.46 -3.14
C ASN A 52 -1.44 1.53 -1.90
N PHE A 53 -2.69 1.08 -2.03
CA PHE A 53 -3.60 1.03 -0.91
C PHE A 53 -3.08 0.12 0.20
N TYR A 54 -2.55 -1.04 -0.15
CA TYR A 54 -2.03 -2.03 0.79
C TYR A 54 -0.89 -1.49 1.64
N VAL A 55 0.13 -0.85 1.02
CA VAL A 55 1.27 -0.31 1.79
C VAL A 55 0.87 0.82 2.74
N ASN A 56 -0.25 1.50 2.45
CA ASN A 56 -0.79 2.57 3.30
C ASN A 56 -1.74 2.07 4.40
N ASN A 57 -2.49 0.98 4.15
CA ASN A 57 -3.65 0.63 4.98
C ASN A 57 -3.54 -0.73 5.66
N SER A 58 -2.55 -1.56 5.31
CA SER A 58 -2.40 -2.91 5.85
C SER A 58 -2.07 -2.96 7.34
N TYR A 59 -1.59 -1.85 7.93
CA TYR A 59 -1.24 -1.76 9.34
C TYR A 59 -1.61 -0.40 9.94
N TYR A 60 -1.49 -0.29 11.26
CA TYR A 60 -1.55 0.97 11.99
C TYR A 60 -0.84 0.83 13.34
N PHE A 61 -0.39 1.95 13.91
CA PHE A 61 0.25 1.98 15.23
C PHE A 61 -0.74 2.31 16.35
N VAL A 62 -0.54 1.70 17.51
CA VAL A 62 -1.32 1.95 18.73
C VAL A 62 -0.35 2.17 19.89
N ASP A 63 -0.67 3.11 20.79
CA ASP A 63 0.09 3.30 22.03
C ASP A 63 0.02 2.05 22.92
N ALA A 64 1.18 1.51 23.30
CA ALA A 64 1.27 0.34 24.17
C ALA A 64 1.05 0.69 25.65
N GLY A 65 1.07 1.98 26.02
CA GLY A 65 0.89 2.45 27.40
C GLY A 65 -0.48 2.13 28.01
N ILE A 66 -1.47 1.78 27.18
CA ILE A 66 -2.79 1.30 27.63
C ILE A 66 -2.79 -0.19 27.97
N ILE A 67 -1.74 -0.92 27.59
CA ILE A 67 -1.63 -2.37 27.77
C ILE A 67 -0.82 -2.64 29.05
N PRO A 68 -1.32 -3.47 29.98
CA PRO A 68 -0.55 -3.86 31.15
C PRO A 68 0.79 -4.47 30.76
N SER A 69 1.88 -4.08 31.41
CA SER A 69 3.24 -4.53 31.05
C SER A 69 3.37 -6.05 31.03
N GLN A 70 2.64 -6.77 31.89
CA GLN A 70 2.63 -8.25 31.91
C GLN A 70 2.03 -8.88 30.66
N LYS A 71 1.24 -8.13 29.88
CA LYS A 71 0.69 -8.58 28.59
C LYS A 71 1.57 -8.19 27.41
N LEU A 72 2.46 -7.21 27.57
CA LEU A 72 3.38 -6.80 26.51
C LEU A 72 4.37 -7.92 26.16
N GLN A 73 4.75 -8.73 27.14
CA GLN A 73 5.61 -9.90 26.94
C GLN A 73 5.02 -10.99 26.01
N ASP A 74 3.72 -10.95 25.75
CA ASP A 74 3.04 -11.92 24.88
C ASP A 74 3.13 -11.52 23.39
N TYR A 75 3.63 -10.32 23.09
CA TYR A 75 3.79 -9.82 21.73
C TYR A 75 5.25 -10.00 21.29
N GLU A 76 5.44 -10.59 20.11
CA GLU A 76 6.74 -10.63 19.44
C GLU A 76 7.14 -9.23 18.95
N ASP A 77 8.45 -8.95 18.90
CA ASP A 77 8.96 -7.74 18.25
C ASP A 77 8.91 -7.90 16.73
N VAL A 78 8.33 -6.93 16.01
CA VAL A 78 8.26 -6.96 14.55
C VAL A 78 9.66 -7.00 13.91
N PHE A 79 10.68 -6.46 14.57
CA PHE A 79 12.04 -6.44 14.03
C PHE A 79 12.68 -7.83 13.93
N GLU A 80 12.15 -8.83 14.65
CA GLU A 80 12.53 -10.23 14.46
C GLU A 80 12.13 -10.78 13.08
N HIS A 81 11.17 -10.12 12.42
CA HIS A 81 10.68 -10.49 11.09
C HIS A 81 11.30 -9.63 9.98
N LEU A 82 12.30 -8.80 10.28
CA LEU A 82 12.95 -7.94 9.29
C LEU A 82 13.65 -8.81 8.21
N SER A 83 13.34 -8.54 6.95
CA SER A 83 13.78 -9.33 5.80
C SER A 83 14.23 -8.43 4.66
N LEU A 84 15.45 -7.94 4.78
CA LEU A 84 16.09 -7.07 3.80
C LEU A 84 16.78 -7.88 2.69
N PRO A 85 16.75 -7.42 1.43
CA PRO A 85 17.67 -7.90 0.39
C PRO A 85 19.13 -7.82 0.86
N SER A 86 19.98 -8.72 0.40
CA SER A 86 21.37 -8.83 0.86
C SER A 86 22.22 -7.58 0.61
N ASP A 87 21.86 -6.79 -0.39
CA ASP A 87 22.52 -5.57 -0.83
C ASP A 87 21.83 -4.30 -0.31
N TYR A 88 20.72 -4.43 0.43
CA TYR A 88 19.97 -3.30 0.94
C TYR A 88 20.63 -2.74 2.21
N GLN A 89 20.93 -1.44 2.20
CA GLN A 89 21.42 -0.70 3.35
C GLN A 89 20.32 0.21 3.88
N LEU A 90 20.08 0.16 5.19
CA LEU A 90 19.22 1.11 5.87
C LEU A 90 20.01 2.41 6.08
N ASP A 91 19.56 3.49 5.44
CA ASP A 91 20.15 4.82 5.63
C ASP A 91 19.91 5.36 7.05
N GLU A 92 18.79 4.96 7.65
CA GLU A 92 18.36 5.35 8.98
C GLU A 92 17.64 4.21 9.71
N SER A 93 17.55 4.33 11.04
CA SER A 93 16.77 3.39 11.85
C SER A 93 15.28 3.47 11.50
N ILE A 94 14.64 2.31 11.35
CA ILE A 94 13.20 2.23 11.08
C ILE A 94 12.41 2.77 12.28
N ASN A 95 11.48 3.67 12.02
CA ASN A 95 10.55 4.29 12.95
C ASN A 95 9.15 4.40 12.28
N GLU A 96 8.17 5.03 12.94
CA GLU A 96 6.80 5.11 12.40
C GLU A 96 6.71 5.92 11.08
N ASP A 97 7.55 6.94 10.91
CA ASP A 97 7.50 7.86 9.78
C ASP A 97 8.08 7.24 8.49
N ASN A 98 9.02 6.31 8.62
CA ASN A 98 9.68 5.63 7.49
C ASN A 98 9.32 4.13 7.37
N PHE A 99 8.35 3.65 8.17
CA PHE A 99 7.99 2.25 8.18
C PHE A 99 7.45 1.78 6.82
N ASN A 100 8.04 0.70 6.29
CA ASN A 100 7.56 0.02 5.10
C ASN A 100 7.27 -1.45 5.42
N ILE A 101 5.99 -1.83 5.38
CA ILE A 101 5.53 -3.20 5.66
C ILE A 101 6.22 -4.26 4.80
N LEU A 102 6.67 -3.91 3.59
CA LEU A 102 7.32 -4.83 2.67
C LEU A 102 8.73 -5.24 3.12
N MET A 103 9.32 -4.51 4.08
CA MET A 103 10.60 -4.84 4.72
C MET A 103 10.52 -6.06 5.63
N PHE A 104 9.32 -6.52 5.99
CA PHE A 104 9.11 -7.56 6.99
C PHE A 104 8.50 -8.80 6.36
N ASN A 105 8.99 -9.98 6.74
CA ASN A 105 8.45 -11.27 6.33
C ASN A 105 7.37 -11.74 7.32
N ILE A 106 6.23 -11.05 7.30
CA ILE A 106 5.11 -11.28 8.23
C ILE A 106 3.88 -11.81 7.51
N ASN A 107 3.19 -12.74 8.16
CA ASN A 107 2.02 -13.40 7.60
C ASN A 107 0.73 -12.64 7.91
N PHE A 108 0.03 -12.20 6.87
CA PHE A 108 -1.32 -11.65 6.99
C PHE A 108 -2.36 -12.76 7.02
N PHE A 109 -3.14 -12.81 8.10
CA PHE A 109 -4.22 -13.78 8.24
C PHE A 109 -5.51 -13.30 7.58
N GLU A 110 -6.35 -14.25 7.14
CA GLU A 110 -7.56 -13.93 6.38
C GLU A 110 -8.59 -13.15 7.22
N ASN A 111 -8.86 -13.63 8.44
CA ASN A 111 -9.99 -13.18 9.27
C ASN A 111 -9.59 -12.60 10.62
N LYS A 112 -8.29 -12.47 10.93
CA LYS A 112 -7.81 -11.95 12.21
C LYS A 112 -6.71 -10.91 12.01
N SER A 113 -6.72 -9.89 12.84
CA SER A 113 -5.59 -8.98 13.00
C SER A 113 -4.49 -9.64 13.83
N THR A 114 -3.27 -9.18 13.68
CA THR A 114 -2.12 -9.59 14.51
C THR A 114 -1.39 -8.34 14.96
N ALA A 115 -0.75 -8.38 16.12
CA ALA A 115 -0.01 -7.24 16.61
C ALA A 115 1.38 -7.67 17.07
N TYR A 116 2.31 -6.73 16.98
CA TYR A 116 3.71 -6.89 17.32
C TYR A 116 4.15 -5.69 18.14
N LEU A 117 5.12 -5.87 19.05
CA LEU A 117 5.88 -4.74 19.60
C LEU A 117 6.63 -4.06 18.46
N PHE A 118 6.72 -2.73 18.52
CA PHE A 118 7.49 -1.96 17.57
C PHE A 118 8.83 -1.55 18.19
N GLY A 119 9.75 -2.51 18.31
CA GLY A 119 11.01 -2.34 19.03
C GLY A 119 10.80 -1.81 20.44
N ASP A 120 11.67 -0.89 20.86
CA ASP A 120 11.59 -0.22 22.17
C ASP A 120 10.68 1.02 22.17
N SER A 121 10.02 1.32 21.05
CA SER A 121 9.00 2.36 21.04
C SER A 121 7.78 1.80 21.78
N ASN A 122 7.19 2.55 22.71
CA ASN A 122 6.03 2.13 23.50
C ASN A 122 4.76 2.02 22.64
N ARG A 123 4.81 1.21 21.58
CA ARG A 123 3.87 1.15 20.47
C ARG A 123 3.72 -0.29 20.02
N LEU A 124 2.49 -0.61 19.63
CA LEU A 124 2.20 -1.83 18.89
C LEU A 124 1.99 -1.49 17.42
N LEU A 125 2.59 -2.30 16.54
CA LEU A 125 2.20 -2.40 15.14
C LEU A 125 1.05 -3.40 15.03
N VAL A 126 -0.11 -2.96 14.57
CA VAL A 126 -1.27 -3.84 14.35
C VAL A 126 -1.47 -4.06 12.85
N LEU A 127 -1.34 -5.30 12.42
CA LEU A 127 -1.66 -5.75 11.06
C LEU A 127 -3.17 -6.01 10.94
N ARG A 128 -3.80 -5.43 9.93
CA ARG A 128 -5.18 -5.73 9.56
C ARG A 128 -5.27 -7.11 8.93
N SER A 129 -6.43 -7.75 9.03
CA SER A 129 -6.69 -8.98 8.29
C SER A 129 -6.82 -8.72 6.79
N LYS A 130 -6.55 -9.73 5.95
CA LYS A 130 -6.74 -9.62 4.49
C LYS A 130 -8.17 -9.22 4.13
N LYS A 131 -9.16 -9.81 4.80
CA LYS A 131 -10.56 -9.46 4.63
C LYS A 131 -10.84 -7.98 4.91
N MET A 132 -10.28 -7.43 5.98
CA MET A 132 -10.45 -6.01 6.32
C MET A 132 -9.81 -5.11 5.27
N ILE A 133 -8.59 -5.43 4.83
CA ILE A 133 -7.88 -4.65 3.79
C ILE A 133 -8.71 -4.63 2.50
N ASN A 134 -9.20 -5.79 2.05
CA ASN A 134 -10.04 -5.89 0.86
C ASN A 134 -11.36 -5.13 1.01
N GLN A 135 -11.99 -5.20 2.18
CA GLN A 135 -13.21 -4.45 2.46
C GLN A 135 -12.96 -2.94 2.36
N MET A 136 -11.93 -2.43 3.04
CA MET A 136 -11.58 -1.00 3.01
C MET A 136 -11.21 -0.54 1.59
N PHE A 137 -10.49 -1.36 0.83
CA PHE A 137 -10.18 -1.06 -0.57
C PHE A 137 -11.45 -0.95 -1.41
N ASN A 138 -12.38 -1.90 -1.26
CA ASN A 138 -13.62 -1.86 -2.01
C ASN A 138 -14.46 -0.63 -1.65
N GLU A 139 -14.59 -0.30 -0.36
CA GLU A 139 -15.32 0.89 0.10
C GLU A 139 -14.72 2.21 -0.40
N GLN A 140 -13.40 2.26 -0.62
CA GLN A 140 -12.74 3.47 -1.11
C GLN A 140 -12.83 3.65 -2.63
N TYR A 141 -12.91 2.56 -3.40
CA TYR A 141 -12.78 2.60 -4.86
C TYR A 141 -14.03 2.13 -5.63
N TYR A 142 -15.05 1.58 -4.97
CA TYR A 142 -16.31 1.11 -5.58
C TYR A 142 -17.53 1.49 -4.75
#